data_AF-A0A7Y0DAP5-F1
#
_entry.id   AF-A0A7Y0DAP5-F1
#
_cell.length_a   1.000
_cell.length_b   1.000
_cell.length_c   1.000
_cell.angle_alpha   90.00
_cell.angle_beta   90.00
_cell.angle_gamma   90.00
#
_symmetry.space_group_name_H-M   'P 1'
#
loop_
_entity.id
_entity.type
_entity.pdbx_description
1 polymer ?
#
loop_
_entity_poly.entity_id
_entity_poly.type
_entity_poly.pdbx_seq_one_letter_code
_entity_poly.pdbx_strand_id
1 'polypeptide(L)'
;DDDVAARVRIADAPFVEGAVAAAVSADGGVDLAGVLAAAEGAGATFASSAARAGSNEAATVEAPAAADQLARTVTLRNRLGLHARPAAILARLMAGFDAVVVVDGVNAASVLELMTLGAAGGRELVVRVSGPQRAEALAALVEAVEGGFGEV
;
A
#
# COMPACT_ATOMS: atom_id res chain seq x y z
N ASP A 1 -15.55 28.83 6.35
CA ASP A 1 -15.17 30.00 7.15
C ASP A 1 -13.99 30.64 6.44
N ASP A 2 -14.22 31.79 5.84
CA ASP A 2 -13.28 32.43 4.91
C ASP A 2 -12.04 32.99 5.65
N ASP A 3 -12.17 33.31 6.93
CA ASP A 3 -11.06 33.77 7.78
C ASP A 3 -10.09 32.63 8.12
N VAL A 4 -10.58 31.40 8.16
CA VAL A 4 -9.76 30.19 8.32
C VAL A 4 -9.03 29.88 7.01
N ALA A 5 -9.73 29.94 5.87
CA ALA A 5 -9.13 29.73 4.56
C ALA A 5 -7.98 30.72 4.26
N ALA A 6 -8.11 31.97 4.73
CA ALA A 6 -7.06 32.98 4.58
C ALA A 6 -5.75 32.62 5.31
N ARG A 7 -5.83 31.94 6.46
CA ARG A 7 -4.69 31.66 7.36
C ARG A 7 -4.16 30.22 7.33
N VAL A 8 -4.80 29.34 6.57
CA VAL A 8 -4.41 27.93 6.47
C VAL A 8 -3.82 27.66 5.09
N ARG A 9 -2.73 26.89 5.04
CA ARG A 9 -2.11 26.36 3.82
C ARG A 9 -1.89 24.86 3.99
N ILE A 10 -1.98 24.12 2.89
CA ILE A 10 -1.65 22.69 2.83
C ILE A 10 -0.32 22.60 2.08
N ALA A 11 0.69 22.02 2.72
CA ALA A 11 2.00 21.81 2.13
C ALA A 11 2.04 20.44 1.44
N ASP A 12 2.54 20.39 0.22
CA ASP A 12 2.91 19.14 -0.45
C ASP A 12 4.36 18.78 -0.08
N ALA A 13 4.52 18.07 1.04
CA ALA A 13 5.82 17.81 1.64
C ALA A 13 5.89 16.43 2.33
N PRO A 14 7.08 15.80 2.43
CA PRO A 14 7.27 14.63 3.27
C PRO A 14 6.84 14.88 4.72
N PHE A 15 6.14 13.92 5.32
CA PHE A 15 5.44 14.14 6.59
C PHE A 15 6.38 14.56 7.73
N VAL A 16 7.55 13.92 7.86
CA VAL A 16 8.49 14.18 8.96
C VAL A 16 9.35 15.41 8.68
N GLU A 17 10.00 15.44 7.51
CA GLU A 17 10.93 16.48 7.12
C GLU A 17 10.23 17.82 6.92
N GLY A 18 9.07 17.81 6.26
CA GLY A 18 8.24 18.99 6.05
C GLY A 18 7.72 19.56 7.37
N ALA A 19 7.31 18.70 8.32
CA ALA A 19 6.87 19.15 9.64
C ALA A 19 8.01 19.79 10.45
N VAL A 20 9.21 19.21 10.43
CA VAL A 20 10.37 19.76 11.12
C VAL A 20 10.80 21.10 10.49
N ALA A 21 10.89 21.16 9.16
CA ALA A 21 11.23 22.40 8.45
C ALA A 21 10.22 23.51 8.74
N ALA A 22 8.93 23.21 8.69
CA ALA A 22 7.87 24.16 9.01
C ALA A 22 8.00 24.70 10.44
N ALA A 23 8.23 23.82 11.43
CA ALA A 23 8.35 24.21 12.84
C ALA A 23 9.56 25.13 13.08
N VAL A 24 10.72 24.79 12.51
CA VAL A 24 11.94 25.59 12.66
C VAL A 24 11.81 26.95 11.98
N SER A 25 11.24 27.01 10.78
CA SER A 25 10.99 28.28 10.09
C SER A 25 9.98 29.16 10.82
N ALA A 26 8.93 28.56 11.39
CA ALA A 26 7.95 29.30 12.18
C ALA A 26 8.55 29.86 13.48
N ASP A 27 9.39 29.08 14.18
CA ASP A 27 10.13 29.53 15.37
C ASP A 27 11.09 30.70 15.03
N GLY A 28 11.68 30.66 13.83
CA GLY A 28 12.48 31.76 13.27
C GLY A 28 11.69 33.02 12.88
N GLY A 29 10.36 33.03 13.07
CA GLY A 29 9.50 34.17 12.77
C GLY A 29 9.21 34.37 11.27
N VAL A 30 9.43 33.35 10.44
CA VAL A 30 9.11 33.38 9.02
C VAL A 30 7.58 33.44 8.86
N ASP A 31 7.12 34.17 7.85
CA ASP A 31 5.70 34.27 7.54
C ASP A 31 5.12 32.95 7.01
N LEU A 32 3.78 32.87 6.94
CA LEU A 32 3.07 31.65 6.50
C LEU A 32 3.53 31.16 5.11
N ALA A 33 3.85 32.09 4.20
CA ALA A 33 4.31 31.76 2.86
C ALA A 33 5.74 31.16 2.88
N GLY A 34 6.65 31.72 3.68
CA GLY A 34 7.99 31.19 3.83
C GLY A 34 8.04 29.87 4.60
N VAL A 35 7.16 29.68 5.58
CA VAL A 35 7.00 28.38 6.28
C VAL A 35 6.50 27.31 5.32
N LEU A 36 5.53 27.62 4.46
CA LEU A 36 5.04 26.72 3.42
C LEU A 36 6.17 26.33 2.45
N ALA A 37 6.92 27.32 1.95
CA ALA A 37 8.04 27.09 1.04
C ALA A 37 9.16 26.24 1.67
N ALA A 38 9.43 26.43 2.97
CA ALA A 38 10.41 25.63 3.70
C ALA A 38 9.97 24.16 3.84
N ALA A 39 8.68 23.93 4.13
CA ALA A 39 8.11 22.59 4.22
C ALA A 39 8.20 21.85 2.88
N GLU A 40 7.76 22.48 1.78
CA GLU A 40 7.79 21.89 0.43
C GLU A 40 9.23 21.68 -0.06
N GLY A 41 10.15 22.59 0.28
CA GLY A 41 11.57 22.49 -0.05
C GLY A 41 12.31 21.36 0.68
N ALA A 42 11.80 20.89 1.82
CA ALA A 42 12.44 19.84 2.63
C ALA A 42 12.60 18.52 1.85
N GLY A 43 11.70 18.24 0.90
CA GLY A 43 11.80 17.07 0.03
C GLY A 43 12.95 17.14 -0.97
N ALA A 44 13.42 18.32 -1.38
CA ALA A 44 14.44 18.48 -2.41
C ALA A 44 15.83 17.99 -1.95
N THR A 45 16.13 18.11 -0.65
CA THR A 45 17.40 17.64 -0.06
C THR A 45 17.54 16.12 -0.14
N PHE A 46 16.42 15.38 -0.10
CA PHE A 46 16.38 13.92 -0.23
C PHE A 46 15.93 13.42 -1.61
N ALA A 47 15.31 14.27 -2.43
CA ALA A 47 14.91 13.94 -3.81
C ALA A 47 16.12 13.57 -4.69
N SER A 48 17.29 14.15 -4.42
CA SER A 48 18.55 13.73 -5.07
C SER A 48 18.94 12.27 -4.75
N SER A 49 18.49 11.74 -3.61
CA SER A 49 18.67 10.35 -3.19
C SER A 49 17.53 9.46 -3.69
N ALA A 50 16.29 9.96 -3.65
CA ALA A 50 15.10 9.27 -4.16
C ALA A 50 15.11 9.09 -5.69
N ALA A 51 15.70 10.01 -6.44
CA ALA A 51 15.90 9.87 -7.89
C ALA A 51 16.81 8.69 -8.27
N ARG A 52 17.61 8.16 -7.33
CA ARG A 52 18.39 6.92 -7.51
C ARG A 52 17.68 5.66 -7.00
N ALA A 53 16.60 5.82 -6.24
CA ALA A 53 15.79 4.71 -5.73
C ALA A 53 14.50 4.48 -6.54
N GLY A 54 14.10 5.47 -7.37
CA GLY A 54 12.87 5.46 -8.17
C GLY A 54 12.94 4.78 -9.53
N SER A 55 14.03 4.08 -9.87
CA SER A 55 14.03 3.11 -10.97
C SER A 55 13.72 1.71 -10.44
N ASN A 56 12.59 1.56 -9.75
CA ASN A 56 11.88 0.29 -9.85
C ASN A 56 10.68 0.60 -10.73
N GLU A 57 10.91 0.48 -12.03
CA GLU A 57 9.87 0.49 -13.04
C GLU A 57 8.73 -0.39 -12.54
N ALA A 58 7.51 0.13 -12.61
CA ALA A 58 6.31 -0.68 -12.60
C ALA A 58 6.48 -1.74 -13.68
N ALA A 59 7.03 -2.88 -13.29
CA ALA A 59 6.97 -4.10 -14.06
C ALA A 59 5.48 -4.40 -14.17
N THR A 60 4.89 -4.00 -15.29
CA THR A 60 3.78 -4.74 -15.87
C THR A 60 4.22 -6.20 -15.85
N VAL A 61 3.71 -6.95 -14.88
CA VAL A 61 3.91 -8.39 -14.80
C VAL A 61 3.13 -8.99 -15.96
N GLU A 62 3.75 -8.95 -17.13
CA GLU A 62 3.35 -9.75 -18.27
C GLU A 62 3.54 -11.21 -17.84
N ALA A 63 2.42 -11.93 -17.76
CA ALA A 63 2.36 -13.28 -17.21
C ALA A 63 3.34 -14.20 -17.95
N PRO A 64 4.36 -14.77 -17.28
CA PRO A 64 5.15 -15.84 -17.87
C PRO A 64 4.28 -17.10 -17.97
N ALA A 65 4.52 -17.85 -19.03
CA ALA A 65 3.74 -18.99 -19.48
C ALA A 65 3.33 -19.99 -18.37
N ALA A 66 2.11 -20.50 -18.54
CA ALA A 66 1.26 -21.37 -17.71
C ALA A 66 1.85 -22.60 -16.96
N ALA A 67 3.16 -22.85 -16.96
CA ALA A 67 3.71 -24.11 -16.45
C ALA A 67 3.92 -24.16 -14.92
N ASP A 68 3.95 -23.02 -14.22
CA ASP A 68 4.27 -22.98 -12.78
C ASP A 68 3.34 -22.08 -11.94
N GLN A 69 2.06 -22.01 -12.33
CA GLN A 69 1.03 -21.22 -11.65
C GLN A 69 -0.06 -22.12 -11.05
N LEU A 70 -0.36 -21.94 -9.76
CA LEU A 70 -1.57 -22.47 -9.12
C LEU A 70 -2.68 -21.43 -9.18
N ALA A 71 -3.91 -21.88 -9.36
CA ALA A 71 -5.08 -21.01 -9.31
C ALA A 71 -6.17 -21.64 -8.43
N ARG A 72 -6.86 -20.81 -7.64
CA ARG A 72 -7.95 -21.26 -6.78
C ARG A 72 -8.94 -20.12 -6.52
N THR A 73 -10.22 -20.47 -6.47
CA THR A 73 -11.26 -19.58 -5.98
C THR A 73 -11.43 -19.77 -4.47
N VAL A 74 -11.49 -18.67 -3.72
CA VAL A 74 -11.68 -18.66 -2.26
C VAL A 74 -12.83 -17.73 -1.88
N THR A 75 -13.53 -18.03 -0.79
CA THR A 75 -14.63 -17.18 -0.29
C THR A 75 -14.16 -16.30 0.86
N LEU A 76 -14.34 -14.99 0.73
CA LEU A 76 -13.99 -14.02 1.77
C LEU A 76 -15.04 -14.04 2.89
N ARG A 77 -14.76 -14.72 4.01
CA ARG A 77 -15.80 -14.98 5.03
C ARG A 77 -16.09 -13.80 5.96
N ASN A 78 -15.16 -12.87 6.17
CA ASN A 78 -15.38 -11.76 7.08
C ASN A 78 -16.34 -10.72 6.50
N ARG A 79 -17.26 -10.20 7.34
CA ARG A 79 -18.40 -9.37 6.88
C ARG A 79 -17.98 -8.08 6.15
N LEU A 80 -16.90 -7.45 6.61
CA LEU A 80 -16.42 -6.17 6.07
C LEU A 80 -15.47 -6.34 4.87
N GLY A 81 -15.06 -7.57 4.56
CA GLY A 81 -14.18 -7.88 3.44
C GLY A 81 -12.74 -7.38 3.61
N LEU A 82 -12.06 -7.03 2.51
CA LEU A 82 -10.66 -6.59 2.51
C LEU A 82 -10.49 -5.11 2.90
N HIS A 83 -10.94 -4.74 4.10
CA HIS A 83 -10.61 -3.43 4.68
C HIS A 83 -9.17 -3.40 5.22
N ALA A 84 -8.75 -2.24 5.74
CA ALA A 84 -7.36 -1.97 6.12
C ALA A 84 -6.67 -3.07 6.95
N ARG A 85 -7.39 -3.69 7.89
CA ARG A 85 -6.82 -4.71 8.79
C ARG A 85 -6.61 -6.08 8.10
N PRO A 86 -7.64 -6.76 7.56
CA PRO A 86 -7.47 -7.96 6.73
C PRO A 86 -6.48 -7.78 5.58
N ALA A 87 -6.52 -6.63 4.89
CA ALA A 87 -5.59 -6.30 3.83
C ALA A 87 -4.13 -6.25 4.34
N ALA A 88 -3.88 -5.62 5.49
CA ALA A 88 -2.55 -5.58 6.12
C ALA A 88 -2.06 -6.97 6.57
N ILE A 89 -2.94 -7.79 7.15
CA ILE A 89 -2.61 -9.16 7.56
C ILE A 89 -2.24 -10.00 6.34
N LEU A 90 -3.06 -9.97 5.28
CA LEU A 90 -2.84 -10.73 4.06
C LEU A 90 -1.55 -10.28 3.36
N ALA A 91 -1.36 -8.98 3.18
CA ALA A 91 -0.16 -8.42 2.56
C ALA A 91 1.12 -8.84 3.27
N ARG A 92 1.13 -8.74 4.62
CA ARG A 92 2.29 -9.15 5.41
C ARG A 92 2.55 -10.65 5.32
N LEU A 93 1.50 -11.47 5.29
CA LEU A 93 1.61 -12.91 5.13
C LEU A 93 2.20 -13.26 3.76
N MET A 94 1.70 -12.67 2.68
CA MET A 94 2.15 -12.95 1.31
C MET A 94 3.57 -12.44 1.04
N ALA A 95 3.95 -11.29 1.61
CA ALA A 95 5.31 -10.76 1.52
C ALA A 95 6.36 -11.65 2.21
N GLY A 96 5.95 -12.61 3.04
CA GLY A 96 6.84 -13.57 3.69
C GLY A 96 7.22 -14.78 2.83
N PHE A 97 6.63 -14.94 1.65
CA PHE A 97 6.89 -16.05 0.74
C PHE A 97 7.69 -15.61 -0.48
N ASP A 98 8.58 -16.49 -0.96
CA ASP A 98 9.16 -16.44 -2.30
C ASP A 98 8.13 -16.97 -3.31
N ALA A 99 7.06 -16.19 -3.48
CA ALA A 99 5.98 -16.44 -4.42
C ALA A 99 5.32 -15.12 -4.83
N VAL A 100 4.89 -15.05 -6.09
CA VAL A 100 4.04 -13.95 -6.59
C VAL A 100 2.60 -14.38 -6.44
N VAL A 101 1.83 -13.61 -5.66
CA VAL A 101 0.42 -13.91 -5.36
C VAL A 101 -0.44 -12.77 -5.90
N VAL A 102 -1.38 -13.11 -6.77
CA VAL A 102 -2.32 -12.18 -7.39
C VAL A 102 -3.74 -12.57 -7.00
N VAL A 103 -4.52 -11.61 -6.50
CA VAL A 103 -5.92 -11.79 -6.13
C VAL A 103 -6.76 -10.87 -7.00
N ASP A 104 -7.63 -11.42 -7.85
CA ASP A 104 -8.48 -10.64 -8.78
C ASP A 104 -7.73 -9.57 -9.59
N GLY A 105 -6.46 -9.85 -9.93
CA GLY A 105 -5.61 -8.96 -10.73
C GLY A 105 -4.75 -7.98 -9.94
N VAL A 106 -4.84 -7.94 -8.61
CA VAL A 106 -3.98 -7.11 -7.76
C VAL A 106 -2.92 -7.92 -7.01
N ASN A 107 -1.78 -7.30 -6.69
CA ASN A 107 -0.72 -7.91 -5.92
C ASN A 107 -1.13 -8.11 -4.45
N ALA A 108 -1.19 -9.34 -3.99
CA ALA A 108 -1.61 -9.67 -2.64
C ALA A 108 -0.59 -9.32 -1.57
N ALA A 109 0.65 -8.95 -1.91
CA ALA A 109 1.64 -8.39 -0.98
C ALA A 109 1.51 -6.86 -0.82
N SER A 110 0.65 -6.21 -1.60
CA SER A 110 0.41 -4.76 -1.53
C SER A 110 -0.86 -4.45 -0.74
N VAL A 111 -0.70 -3.89 0.47
CA VAL A 111 -1.83 -3.44 1.30
C VAL A 111 -2.72 -2.47 0.53
N LEU A 112 -2.10 -1.53 -0.19
CA LEU A 112 -2.82 -0.50 -0.91
C LEU A 112 -3.66 -1.08 -2.04
N GLU A 113 -3.10 -1.97 -2.86
CA GLU A 113 -3.85 -2.58 -3.97
C GLU A 113 -4.97 -3.50 -3.47
N LEU A 114 -4.77 -4.21 -2.36
CA LEU A 114 -5.83 -5.00 -1.74
C LEU A 114 -6.98 -4.11 -1.22
N MET A 115 -6.66 -2.94 -0.67
CA MET A 115 -7.68 -1.99 -0.24
C MET A 115 -8.43 -1.36 -1.42
N THR A 116 -7.76 -1.08 -2.53
CA THR A 116 -8.42 -0.54 -3.75
C THR A 116 -9.28 -1.58 -4.46
N LEU A 117 -8.98 -2.88 -4.31
CA LEU A 117 -9.83 -3.96 -4.83
C LEU A 117 -11.26 -3.90 -4.27
N GLY A 118 -11.42 -3.40 -3.04
CA GLY A 118 -12.74 -3.16 -2.45
C GLY A 118 -13.60 -4.42 -2.32
N ALA A 119 -12.98 -5.58 -2.12
CA ALA A 119 -13.70 -6.86 -2.03
C ALA A 119 -14.57 -6.91 -0.77
N ALA A 120 -15.89 -7.02 -0.95
CA ALA A 120 -16.87 -7.15 0.13
C ALA A 120 -16.93 -8.59 0.69
N GLY A 121 -17.37 -8.73 1.94
CA GLY A 121 -17.59 -10.04 2.56
C GLY A 121 -18.62 -10.90 1.80
N GLY A 122 -18.40 -12.22 1.79
CA GLY A 122 -19.21 -13.19 1.07
C GLY A 122 -18.89 -13.32 -0.42
N ARG A 123 -17.98 -12.50 -0.95
CA ARG A 123 -17.52 -12.57 -2.35
C ARG A 123 -16.51 -13.71 -2.54
N GLU A 124 -16.55 -14.32 -3.72
CA GLU A 124 -15.50 -15.19 -4.24
C GLU A 124 -14.36 -14.38 -4.88
N LEU A 125 -13.13 -14.76 -4.57
CA LEU A 125 -11.90 -14.16 -5.10
C LEU A 125 -11.13 -15.20 -5.89
N VAL A 126 -10.61 -14.82 -7.04
CA VAL A 126 -9.73 -15.66 -7.87
C VAL A 126 -8.28 -15.37 -7.51
N VAL A 127 -7.63 -16.38 -6.95
CA VAL A 127 -6.24 -16.33 -6.53
C VAL A 127 -5.38 -17.03 -7.57
N ARG A 128 -4.27 -16.42 -7.94
CA ARG A 128 -3.23 -17.01 -8.78
C ARG A 128 -1.89 -16.87 -8.07
N VAL A 129 -1.14 -17.95 -7.99
CA VAL A 129 0.14 -17.99 -7.30
C VAL A 129 1.19 -18.64 -8.17
N SER A 130 2.35 -18.02 -8.31
CA SER A 130 3.49 -18.57 -9.04
C SER A 130 4.78 -18.42 -8.24
N GLY A 131 5.79 -19.25 -8.56
CA GLY A 131 7.10 -19.21 -7.91
C GLY A 131 7.39 -20.42 -7.03
N PRO A 132 8.58 -20.44 -6.39
CA PRO A 132 9.08 -21.58 -5.62
C PRO A 132 8.18 -22.02 -4.47
N GLN A 133 7.61 -21.07 -3.72
CA GLN A 133 6.76 -21.35 -2.55
C GLN A 133 5.26 -21.22 -2.84
N ARG A 134 4.84 -21.42 -4.11
CA ARG A 134 3.46 -21.18 -4.53
C ARG A 134 2.43 -22.04 -3.80
N ALA A 135 2.79 -23.26 -3.42
CA ALA A 135 1.87 -24.18 -2.75
C ALA A 135 1.63 -23.76 -1.29
N GLU A 136 2.71 -23.43 -0.58
CA GLU A 136 2.67 -22.93 0.79
C GLU A 136 1.96 -21.58 0.87
N ALA A 137 2.29 -20.66 -0.03
CA ALA A 137 1.65 -19.35 -0.10
C ALA A 137 0.15 -19.46 -0.40
N LEU A 138 -0.24 -20.35 -1.33
CA LEU A 138 -1.66 -20.58 -1.63
C LEU A 138 -2.40 -21.18 -0.42
N ALA A 139 -1.82 -22.17 0.26
CA ALA A 139 -2.41 -22.79 1.44
C ALA A 139 -2.62 -21.76 2.56
N ALA A 140 -1.60 -20.96 2.86
CA ALA A 140 -1.66 -19.91 3.87
C ALA A 140 -2.68 -18.80 3.52
N LEU A 141 -2.77 -18.42 2.23
CA LEU A 141 -3.78 -17.46 1.78
C LEU A 141 -5.19 -18.00 1.96
N VAL A 142 -5.44 -19.24 1.55
CA VAL A 142 -6.74 -19.90 1.73
C VAL A 142 -7.11 -19.92 3.21
N GLU A 143 -6.19 -20.32 4.08
CA GLU A 143 -6.42 -20.36 5.52
C GLU A 143 -6.73 -18.96 6.07
N ALA A 144 -6.04 -17.91 5.64
CA ALA A 144 -6.30 -16.55 6.11
C ALA A 144 -7.67 -16.02 5.64
N VAL A 145 -7.99 -16.20 4.35
CA VAL A 145 -9.21 -15.69 3.71
C VAL A 145 -10.45 -16.46 4.19
N GLU A 146 -10.38 -17.79 4.14
CA GLU A 146 -11.46 -18.62 4.65
C GLU A 146 -11.46 -18.58 6.18
N GLY A 147 -10.34 -18.48 6.89
CA GLY A 147 -10.30 -18.25 8.35
C GLY A 147 -10.90 -16.91 8.78
N GLY A 148 -11.21 -16.00 7.84
CA GLY A 148 -11.90 -14.74 8.11
C GLY A 148 -11.06 -13.75 8.92
N PHE A 149 -9.72 -13.89 8.91
CA PHE A 149 -8.79 -12.98 9.59
C PHE A 149 -9.03 -12.79 11.10
N GLY A 150 -9.72 -13.74 11.74
CA GLY A 150 -10.12 -13.64 13.15
C GLY A 150 -11.30 -12.69 13.41
N GLU A 151 -12.10 -12.41 12.38
CA GLU A 151 -13.27 -11.52 12.42
C GLU A 151 -14.61 -12.28 12.23
N VAL A 152 -14.56 -13.61 12.26
CA VAL A 152 -15.69 -14.54 12.07
C VAL A 152 -15.91 -15.36 13.32
#